data_AF-A0A8C3I148-F1
#
_entry.id   AF-A0A8C3I148-F1
#
_cell.length_a   1.000
_cell.length_b   1.000
_cell.length_c   1.000
_cell.angle_alpha   90.00
_cell.angle_beta   90.00
_cell.angle_gamma   90.00
#
_symmetry.space_group_name_H-M   'P 1'
#
loop_
_entity.id
_entity.type
_entity.pdbx_description
1 polymer ?
#
loop_
_entity_poly.entity_id
_entity_poly.type
_entity_poly.pdbx_seq_one_letter_code
_entity_poly.pdbx_strand_id
1 'polypeptide(L)'
;MWSLIRPCGMPSSSCTMNTYLFIYYLIQFCGHSWIFTNMIIRFLSFGKDSLADTFYSIGLVMRLCQSLSILELLHILVGIEENRFLPRFLQITERIIILFVVITSQEEVQGKYIVCVLFFLWNLLDVVRYTYCMLSVSGTYYGALTWLNYTLWIPVYPLSVLAKAFAIYESLPYFESFGTYSTKLPFPVALSIYFPYILKLYLAMLFVGMFFITRYLCSERKAHLGASYIKEKRS
;
A
#
# COMPACT_ATOMS: atom_id res chain seq x y z
N MET A 1 8.36 9.97 7.80
CA MET A 1 7.38 9.01 7.24
C MET A 1 6.25 8.66 8.21
N TRP A 2 6.43 8.73 9.54
CA TRP A 2 5.30 8.85 10.49
C TRP A 2 4.50 10.15 10.34
N SER A 3 5.09 11.14 9.71
CA SER A 3 4.40 12.33 9.22
C SER A 3 3.41 12.08 8.07
N LEU A 4 3.20 10.81 7.66
CA LEU A 4 2.09 10.39 6.79
C LEU A 4 0.82 10.06 7.57
N ILE A 5 0.90 10.06 8.90
CA ILE A 5 -0.20 9.81 9.80
C ILE A 5 -0.26 10.97 10.80
N ARG A 6 -0.24 12.21 10.29
CA ARG A 6 -1.08 13.19 11.01
C ARG A 6 -2.52 12.67 10.88
N PRO A 7 -3.39 12.89 11.89
CA PRO A 7 -4.82 12.88 11.58
C PRO A 7 -5.02 13.68 10.30
N CYS A 8 -5.89 13.24 9.37
CA CYS A 8 -6.34 14.10 8.27
C CYS A 8 -6.52 15.48 8.90
N GLY A 9 -5.62 16.42 8.58
CA GLY A 9 -5.68 17.74 9.19
C GLY A 9 -7.09 18.21 8.98
N MET A 10 -7.77 18.69 10.04
CA MET A 10 -9.15 19.16 9.90
C MET A 10 -9.17 20.04 8.66
N PRO A 11 -9.89 19.65 7.60
CA PRO A 11 -9.81 20.40 6.37
C PRO A 11 -10.27 21.81 6.72
N SER A 12 -9.45 22.83 6.49
CA SER A 12 -9.85 24.24 6.59
C SER A 12 -10.80 24.63 5.44
N SER A 13 -11.37 23.64 4.76
CA SER A 13 -12.06 23.74 3.50
C SER A 13 -13.57 23.81 3.65
N SER A 14 -14.20 24.45 2.65
CA SER A 14 -15.65 24.58 2.51
C SER A 14 -16.38 23.24 2.62
N CYS A 15 -17.62 23.27 3.10
CA CYS A 15 -18.50 22.10 3.28
C CYS A 15 -18.49 21.16 2.05
N THR A 16 -18.52 21.71 0.84
CA THR A 16 -18.49 20.96 -0.42
C THR A 16 -17.23 20.10 -0.59
N MET A 17 -16.07 20.58 -0.16
CA MET A 17 -14.80 19.84 -0.26
C MET A 17 -14.77 18.67 0.72
N ASN A 18 -15.32 18.86 1.93
CA ASN A 18 -15.41 17.80 2.93
C ASN A 18 -16.38 16.70 2.46
N THR A 19 -17.52 17.06 1.86
CA THR A 19 -18.43 16.10 1.24
C THR A 19 -17.76 15.33 0.11
N TYR A 20 -17.00 16.00 -0.76
CA TYR A 20 -16.24 15.35 -1.83
C TYR A 20 -15.22 14.34 -1.28
N LEU A 21 -14.40 14.72 -0.30
CA LEU A 21 -13.42 13.84 0.32
C LEU A 21 -14.08 12.64 1.01
N PHE A 22 -15.21 12.87 1.69
CA PHE A 22 -15.98 11.81 2.31
C PHE A 22 -16.45 10.78 1.26
N ILE A 23 -17.04 11.24 0.15
CA ILE A 23 -17.49 10.37 -0.94
C ILE A 23 -16.31 9.62 -1.55
N TYR A 24 -15.17 10.29 -1.77
CA TYR A 24 -13.96 9.67 -2.28
C TYR A 24 -13.47 8.52 -1.37
N TYR A 25 -13.32 8.76 -0.06
CA TYR A 25 -12.90 7.73 0.88
C TYR A 25 -13.94 6.62 1.01
N LEU A 26 -15.24 6.94 0.91
CA LEU A 26 -16.30 5.94 0.93
C LEU A 26 -16.21 5.00 -0.29
N ILE A 27 -15.98 5.53 -1.49
CA ILE A 27 -15.80 4.72 -2.70
C ILE A 27 -14.58 3.80 -2.55
N GLN A 28 -13.46 4.34 -2.06
CA GLN A 28 -12.25 3.54 -1.83
C GLN A 28 -12.47 2.47 -0.75
N PHE A 29 -13.14 2.82 0.35
CA PHE A 29 -13.51 1.87 1.40
C PHE A 29 -14.37 0.74 0.86
N CYS A 30 -15.40 1.04 0.07
CA CYS A 30 -16.28 0.05 -0.54
C CYS A 30 -15.50 -0.88 -1.49
N GLY A 31 -14.64 -0.33 -2.34
CA GLY A 31 -13.81 -1.11 -3.26
C GLY A 31 -12.88 -2.07 -2.54
N HIS A 32 -12.11 -1.57 -1.58
CA HIS A 32 -11.18 -2.40 -0.80
C HIS A 32 -11.90 -3.42 0.10
N SER A 33 -13.04 -3.07 0.68
CA SER A 33 -13.85 -3.99 1.49
C SER A 33 -14.46 -5.11 0.64
N TRP A 34 -14.91 -4.78 -0.58
CA TRP A 34 -15.40 -5.78 -1.52
C TRP A 34 -14.29 -6.76 -1.91
N ILE A 35 -13.10 -6.26 -2.24
CA ILE A 35 -11.93 -7.12 -2.55
C ILE A 35 -11.61 -8.01 -1.35
N PHE A 36 -11.46 -7.43 -0.17
CA PHE A 36 -11.11 -8.15 1.06
C PHE A 36 -12.12 -9.25 1.40
N THR A 37 -13.41 -8.95 1.30
CA THR A 37 -14.49 -9.92 1.59
C THR A 37 -14.50 -11.05 0.56
N ASN A 38 -14.36 -10.73 -0.73
CA ASN A 38 -14.29 -11.76 -1.77
C ASN A 38 -13.08 -12.67 -1.59
N MET A 39 -11.93 -12.14 -1.18
CA MET A 39 -10.74 -12.93 -0.88
C MET A 39 -10.97 -13.88 0.30
N ILE A 40 -11.59 -13.41 1.39
CA ILE A 40 -11.90 -14.25 2.55
C ILE A 40 -12.88 -15.37 2.16
N ILE A 41 -13.98 -15.04 1.49
CA ILE A 41 -14.99 -16.03 1.10
C ILE A 41 -14.35 -17.10 0.21
N ARG A 42 -13.60 -16.71 -0.82
CA ARG A 42 -13.00 -17.66 -1.75
C ARG A 42 -11.93 -18.53 -1.08
N PHE A 43 -11.15 -17.95 -0.17
CA PHE A 43 -10.18 -18.70 0.63
C PHE A 43 -10.86 -19.76 1.52
N LEU A 44 -11.99 -19.42 2.14
CA LEU A 44 -12.75 -20.33 3.00
C LEU A 44 -13.54 -21.38 2.21
N SER A 45 -14.08 -21.03 1.03
CA SER A 45 -14.95 -21.91 0.26
C SER A 45 -14.22 -22.88 -0.67
N PHE A 46 -13.13 -22.47 -1.31
CA PHE A 46 -12.52 -23.23 -2.41
C PHE A 46 -11.06 -23.64 -2.16
N GLY A 47 -10.46 -23.24 -1.03
CA GLY A 47 -9.09 -23.62 -0.69
C GLY A 47 -8.05 -23.14 -1.71
N LYS A 48 -7.01 -23.94 -1.94
CA LYS A 48 -5.84 -23.55 -2.78
C LYS A 48 -6.14 -23.49 -4.28
N ASP A 49 -7.15 -24.21 -4.75
CA ASP A 49 -7.38 -24.40 -6.19
C ASP A 49 -8.11 -23.22 -6.87
N SER A 50 -8.62 -22.26 -6.10
CA SER A 50 -9.34 -21.07 -6.61
C SER A 50 -8.52 -19.77 -6.62
N LEU A 51 -7.20 -19.84 -6.39
CA LEU A 51 -6.37 -18.62 -6.33
C LEU A 51 -6.34 -17.86 -7.66
N ALA A 52 -6.26 -18.57 -8.79
CA ALA A 52 -6.26 -17.97 -10.12
C ALA A 52 -7.60 -17.27 -10.42
N ASP A 53 -8.73 -17.96 -10.18
CA ASP A 53 -10.08 -17.39 -10.35
C ASP A 53 -10.33 -16.20 -9.44
N THR A 54 -9.79 -16.25 -8.22
CA THR A 54 -9.86 -15.14 -7.27
C THR A 54 -9.18 -13.91 -7.85
N PHE A 55 -7.95 -14.05 -8.38
CA PHE A 55 -7.23 -12.95 -9.00
C PHE A 55 -7.97 -12.38 -10.21
N TYR A 56 -8.51 -13.24 -11.08
CA TYR A 56 -9.26 -12.79 -12.25
C TYR A 56 -10.47 -11.92 -11.84
N SER A 57 -11.19 -12.34 -10.80
CA SER A 57 -12.37 -11.62 -10.29
C SER A 57 -12.02 -10.30 -9.59
N ILE A 58 -10.95 -10.26 -8.77
CA ILE A 58 -10.62 -9.07 -7.97
C ILE A 58 -9.61 -8.13 -8.64
N GLY A 59 -8.82 -8.63 -9.59
CA GLY A 59 -7.67 -7.94 -10.14
C GLY A 59 -8.03 -6.65 -10.87
N LEU A 60 -9.17 -6.62 -11.57
CA LEU A 60 -9.68 -5.40 -12.20
C LEU A 60 -10.00 -4.32 -11.16
N VAL A 61 -10.78 -4.67 -10.14
CA VAL A 61 -11.16 -3.74 -9.07
C VAL A 61 -9.94 -3.25 -8.31
N MET A 62 -8.97 -4.14 -8.05
CA MET A 62 -7.71 -3.78 -7.42
C MET A 62 -6.92 -2.76 -8.23
N ARG A 63 -6.80 -2.95 -9.56
CA ARG A 63 -6.15 -1.97 -10.44
C ARG A 63 -6.86 -0.62 -10.44
N LEU A 64 -8.20 -0.62 -10.44
CA LEU A 64 -8.99 0.60 -10.39
C LEU A 64 -8.80 1.35 -9.06
N CYS A 65 -8.93 0.68 -7.91
CA CYS A 65 -8.73 1.29 -6.59
C CYS A 65 -7.31 1.87 -6.41
N GLN A 66 -6.29 1.14 -6.87
CA GLN A 66 -4.90 1.60 -6.81
C GLN A 66 -4.65 2.79 -7.74
N SER A 67 -5.28 2.81 -8.92
CA SER A 67 -5.20 3.97 -9.83
C SER A 67 -5.92 5.19 -9.25
N LEU A 68 -7.08 4.99 -8.64
CA LEU A 68 -7.81 6.04 -7.93
C LEU A 68 -7.02 6.63 -6.77
N SER A 69 -6.12 5.84 -6.16
CA SER A 69 -5.27 6.32 -5.06
C SER A 69 -4.28 7.42 -5.51
N ILE A 70 -4.02 7.57 -6.81
CA ILE A 70 -3.23 8.69 -7.36
C ILE A 70 -3.91 10.04 -7.07
N LEU A 71 -5.24 10.07 -6.96
CA LEU A 71 -5.98 11.29 -6.60
C LEU A 71 -5.56 11.84 -5.23
N GLU A 72 -5.11 11.00 -4.31
CA GLU A 72 -4.59 11.46 -3.01
C GLU A 72 -3.35 12.34 -3.17
N LEU A 73 -2.51 12.05 -4.17
CA LEU A 73 -1.35 12.90 -4.49
C LEU A 73 -1.80 14.27 -5.00
N LEU A 74 -2.86 14.30 -5.80
CA LEU A 74 -3.45 15.56 -6.27
C LEU A 74 -4.08 16.34 -5.10
N HIS A 75 -4.78 15.67 -4.18
CA HIS A 75 -5.35 16.31 -2.99
C HIS A 75 -4.26 16.98 -2.13
N ILE A 76 -3.12 16.32 -1.96
CA ILE A 76 -1.97 16.90 -1.23
C ILE A 76 -1.34 18.07 -2.01
N LEU A 77 -1.17 17.94 -3.33
CA LEU A 77 -0.57 18.99 -4.16
C LEU A 77 -1.41 20.27 -4.22
N VAL A 78 -2.74 20.13 -4.28
CA VAL A 78 -3.68 21.24 -4.26
C VAL A 78 -3.85 21.82 -2.84
N GLY A 79 -3.31 21.16 -1.82
CA GLY A 79 -3.41 21.59 -0.43
C GLY A 79 -4.76 21.28 0.22
N ILE A 80 -5.54 20.36 -0.35
CA ILE A 80 -6.80 19.87 0.23
C ILE A 80 -6.53 19.01 1.47
N GLU A 81 -5.45 18.21 1.42
CA GLU A 81 -4.97 17.42 2.55
C GLU A 81 -3.63 17.93 3.07
N GLU A 82 -3.52 18.17 4.37
CA GLU A 82 -2.26 18.51 5.04
C GLU A 82 -1.39 17.28 5.33
N ASN A 83 -0.98 16.58 4.28
CA ASN A 83 -0.09 15.42 4.36
C ASN A 83 1.27 15.69 3.70
N ARG A 84 2.32 14.99 4.12
CA ARG A 84 3.64 15.12 3.44
C ARG A 84 3.59 14.43 2.09
N PHE A 85 3.84 15.19 1.03
CA PHE A 85 3.81 14.70 -0.36
C PHE A 85 4.80 13.56 -0.63
N LEU A 86 6.10 13.77 -0.38
CA LEU A 86 7.16 12.82 -0.79
C LEU A 86 6.93 11.39 -0.26
N PRO A 87 6.60 11.17 1.02
CA PRO A 87 6.42 9.80 1.49
C PRO A 87 5.14 9.14 0.94
N ARG A 88 4.08 9.92 0.65
CA ARG A 88 2.84 9.43 0.06
C ARG A 88 3.08 9.04 -1.40
N PHE A 89 3.81 9.89 -2.13
CA PHE A 89 4.25 9.63 -3.50
C PHE A 89 5.01 8.31 -3.59
N LEU A 90 6.07 8.14 -2.79
CA LEU A 90 6.85 6.91 -2.79
C LEU A 90 5.99 5.67 -2.49
N GLN A 91 5.07 5.77 -1.53
CA GLN A 91 4.18 4.66 -1.16
C GLN A 91 3.22 4.26 -2.28
N ILE A 92 2.56 5.24 -2.92
CA ILE A 92 1.59 4.97 -4.00
C ILE A 92 2.33 4.47 -5.25
N THR A 93 3.42 5.14 -5.64
CA THR A 93 4.23 4.75 -6.79
C THR A 93 4.78 3.34 -6.64
N GLU A 94 5.31 2.97 -5.46
CA GLU A 94 5.76 1.61 -5.19
C GLU A 94 4.65 0.58 -5.43
N ARG A 95 3.44 0.82 -4.91
CA ARG A 95 2.32 -0.14 -5.05
C ARG A 95 1.86 -0.28 -6.49
N ILE A 96 1.80 0.83 -7.22
CA ILE A 96 1.46 0.84 -8.64
C ILE A 96 2.50 0.08 -9.46
N ILE A 97 3.80 0.31 -9.22
CA ILE A 97 4.87 -0.42 -9.92
C ILE A 97 4.74 -1.93 -9.68
N ILE A 98 4.59 -2.36 -8.42
CA ILE A 98 4.43 -3.79 -8.12
C ILE A 98 3.17 -4.36 -8.80
N LEU A 99 2.03 -3.66 -8.71
CA LEU A 99 0.77 -4.15 -9.25
C LEU A 99 0.80 -4.26 -10.78
N PHE A 100 1.21 -3.20 -11.48
CA PHE A 100 1.15 -3.16 -12.94
C PHE A 100 2.36 -3.81 -13.58
N VAL A 101 3.57 -3.53 -13.09
CA VAL A 101 4.80 -4.01 -13.71
C VAL A 101 5.11 -5.44 -13.30
N VAL A 102 4.97 -5.81 -12.02
CA VAL A 102 5.36 -7.16 -11.56
C VAL A 102 4.21 -8.15 -11.72
N ILE A 103 3.02 -7.82 -11.21
CA ILE A 103 1.91 -8.77 -11.12
C ILE A 103 1.09 -8.81 -12.41
N THR A 104 0.72 -7.65 -12.96
CA THR A 104 -0.17 -7.61 -14.15
C THR A 104 0.56 -8.02 -15.42
N SER A 105 1.89 -7.85 -15.51
CA SER A 105 2.66 -8.22 -16.71
C SER A 105 2.94 -9.72 -16.86
N GLN A 106 2.79 -10.50 -15.78
CA GLN A 106 3.09 -11.94 -15.75
C GLN A 106 1.87 -12.70 -15.26
N GLU A 107 1.12 -13.34 -16.17
CA GLU A 107 -0.09 -14.09 -15.82
C GLU A 107 0.21 -15.28 -14.89
N GLU A 108 1.39 -15.89 -15.03
CA GLU A 108 1.86 -17.01 -14.21
C GLU A 108 2.07 -16.64 -12.74
N VAL A 109 2.34 -15.36 -12.47
CA VAL A 109 2.55 -14.83 -11.11
C VAL A 109 1.22 -14.50 -10.44
N GLN A 110 0.19 -14.14 -11.22
CA GLN A 110 -1.13 -13.71 -10.73
C GLN A 110 -1.83 -14.78 -9.87
N GLY A 111 -1.70 -16.05 -10.25
CA GLY A 111 -2.30 -17.18 -9.53
C GLY A 111 -1.50 -17.66 -8.32
N LYS A 112 -0.34 -17.07 -8.01
CA LYS A 112 0.53 -17.53 -6.92
C LYS A 112 -0.02 -17.14 -5.55
N TYR A 113 0.16 -18.02 -4.58
CA TYR A 113 -0.24 -17.78 -3.19
C TYR A 113 0.34 -16.47 -2.61
N ILE A 114 1.57 -16.13 -2.98
CA ILE A 114 2.21 -14.91 -2.49
C ILE A 114 1.49 -13.62 -2.93
N VAL A 115 0.93 -13.60 -4.14
CA VAL A 115 0.16 -12.46 -4.65
C VAL A 115 -1.15 -12.32 -3.89
N CYS A 116 -1.79 -13.44 -3.57
CA CYS A 116 -2.98 -13.47 -2.71
C CYS A 116 -2.67 -12.91 -1.32
N VAL A 117 -1.59 -13.35 -0.67
CA VAL A 117 -1.17 -12.79 0.64
C VAL A 117 -0.88 -11.29 0.54
N LEU A 118 -0.18 -10.86 -0.51
CA LEU A 118 0.13 -9.44 -0.72
C LEU A 118 -1.15 -8.60 -0.86
N PHE A 119 -2.11 -9.03 -1.68
CA PHE A 119 -3.37 -8.32 -1.87
C PHE A 119 -4.20 -8.31 -0.58
N PHE A 120 -4.18 -9.40 0.19
CA PHE A 120 -4.88 -9.46 1.47
C PHE A 120 -4.35 -8.40 2.45
N LEU A 121 -3.03 -8.32 2.62
CA LEU A 121 -2.39 -7.35 3.52
C LEU A 121 -2.64 -5.90 3.08
N TRP A 122 -2.56 -5.66 1.77
CA TRP A 122 -2.82 -4.37 1.17
C TRP A 122 -4.26 -3.89 1.40
N ASN A 123 -5.24 -4.74 1.13
CA ASN A 123 -6.65 -4.40 1.33
C ASN A 123 -6.98 -4.25 2.82
N LEU A 124 -6.40 -5.08 3.70
CA LEU A 124 -6.58 -4.94 5.15
C LEU A 124 -6.13 -3.57 5.66
N LEU A 125 -4.96 -3.09 5.24
CA LEU A 125 -4.47 -1.75 5.60
C LEU A 125 -5.36 -0.64 5.03
N ASP A 126 -5.76 -0.77 3.76
CA ASP A 126 -6.55 0.25 3.09
C ASP A 126 -7.96 0.36 3.68
N VAL A 127 -8.62 -0.76 3.99
CA VAL A 127 -9.94 -0.75 4.65
C VAL A 127 -9.89 0.04 5.95
N VAL A 128 -8.90 -0.23 6.82
CA VAL A 128 -8.76 0.46 8.10
C VAL A 128 -8.41 1.95 7.91
N ARG A 129 -7.49 2.25 6.99
CA ARG A 129 -7.09 3.64 6.70
C ARG A 129 -8.24 4.46 6.13
N TYR A 130 -8.95 3.96 5.12
CA TYR A 130 -10.05 4.68 4.50
C TYR A 130 -11.21 4.87 5.47
N THR A 131 -11.49 3.89 6.34
CA THR A 131 -12.46 4.06 7.43
C THR A 131 -12.06 5.21 8.37
N TYR A 132 -10.78 5.25 8.76
CA TYR A 132 -10.26 6.32 9.61
C TYR A 132 -10.33 7.69 8.93
N CYS A 133 -9.89 7.80 7.67
CA CYS A 133 -9.94 9.05 6.90
C CYS A 133 -11.38 9.55 6.71
N MET A 134 -12.30 8.66 6.36
CA MET A 134 -13.72 8.96 6.19
C MET A 134 -14.32 9.56 7.47
N LEU A 135 -14.11 8.92 8.62
CA LEU A 135 -14.63 9.41 9.92
C LEU A 135 -13.95 10.71 10.36
N SER A 136 -12.65 10.87 10.07
CA SER A 136 -11.91 12.09 10.35
C SER A 136 -12.49 13.30 9.61
N VAL A 137 -12.90 13.14 8.35
CA VAL A 137 -13.53 14.22 7.57
C VAL A 137 -14.94 14.53 8.07
N SER A 138 -15.67 13.53 8.59
CA SER A 138 -16.97 13.73 9.26
C SER A 138 -16.85 14.35 10.66
N GLY A 139 -15.64 14.65 11.14
CA GLY A 139 -15.41 15.18 12.49
C GLY A 139 -15.68 14.18 13.62
N THR A 140 -15.80 12.88 13.30
CA THR A 140 -16.07 11.83 14.29
C THR A 140 -14.78 11.08 14.62
N TYR A 141 -14.40 11.04 15.90
CA TYR A 141 -13.18 10.38 16.34
C TYR A 141 -13.49 9.21 17.27
N TYR A 142 -13.07 8.01 16.86
CA TYR A 142 -13.10 6.81 17.70
C TYR A 142 -11.69 6.43 18.13
N GLY A 143 -11.45 6.40 19.44
CA GLY A 143 -10.14 6.04 20.01
C GLY A 143 -9.66 4.65 19.59
N ALA A 144 -10.57 3.66 19.58
CA ALA A 144 -10.26 2.29 19.18
C ALA A 144 -9.83 2.18 17.70
N LEU A 145 -10.57 2.81 16.79
CA LEU A 145 -10.23 2.79 15.36
C LEU A 145 -8.90 3.51 15.10
N THR A 146 -8.68 4.62 15.80
CA THR A 146 -7.44 5.36 15.67
C THR A 146 -6.26 4.53 16.16
N TRP A 147 -6.38 3.90 17.33
CA TRP A 147 -5.37 2.98 17.86
C TRP A 147 -5.11 1.81 16.92
N LEU A 148 -6.17 1.23 16.32
CA LEU A 148 -6.07 0.14 15.35
C LEU A 148 -5.29 0.61 14.12
N ASN A 149 -5.64 1.77 13.56
CA ASN A 149 -4.93 2.36 12.42
C ASN A 149 -3.45 2.58 12.74
N TYR A 150 -3.06 3.00 13.95
CA TYR A 150 -1.63 3.16 14.27
C TYR A 150 -0.91 1.83 14.54
N THR A 151 -1.61 0.86 15.15
CA THR A 151 -0.99 -0.40 15.59
C THR A 151 -0.87 -1.40 14.46
N LEU A 152 -1.84 -1.45 13.55
CA LEU A 152 -1.90 -2.43 12.47
C LEU A 152 -0.76 -2.27 11.46
N TRP A 153 -0.27 -1.06 11.24
CA TRP A 153 0.84 -0.81 10.32
C TRP A 153 2.16 -1.41 10.80
N ILE A 154 2.37 -1.55 12.10
CA ILE A 154 3.64 -2.03 12.67
C ILE A 154 3.96 -3.47 12.21
N PRO A 155 3.05 -4.46 12.35
CA PRO A 155 3.30 -5.81 11.84
C PRO A 155 3.00 -5.96 10.35
N VAL A 156 2.01 -5.25 9.80
CA VAL A 156 1.58 -5.48 8.41
C VAL A 156 2.54 -4.86 7.40
N TYR A 157 3.22 -3.76 7.73
CA TYR A 157 4.23 -3.16 6.86
C TYR A 157 5.40 -4.11 6.54
N PRO A 158 6.14 -4.67 7.53
CA PRO A 158 7.23 -5.60 7.24
C PRO A 158 6.74 -6.85 6.51
N LEU A 159 5.57 -7.37 6.87
CA LEU A 159 4.98 -8.52 6.19
C LEU A 159 4.63 -8.22 4.73
N SER A 160 4.13 -7.01 4.45
CA SER A 160 3.85 -6.54 3.09
C SER A 160 5.14 -6.39 2.27
N VAL A 161 6.23 -5.90 2.87
CA VAL A 161 7.53 -5.81 2.16
C VAL A 161 8.08 -7.18 1.84
N LEU A 162 8.00 -8.13 2.78
CA LEU A 162 8.39 -9.52 2.52
C LEU A 162 7.55 -10.13 1.39
N ALA A 163 6.23 -9.95 1.41
CA ALA A 163 5.36 -10.46 0.36
C ALA A 163 5.67 -9.86 -1.03
N LYS A 164 5.99 -8.56 -1.11
CA LYS A 164 6.49 -7.92 -2.35
C LYS A 164 7.80 -8.53 -2.82
N ALA A 165 8.75 -8.72 -1.91
CA ALA A 165 10.06 -9.30 -2.21
C ALA A 165 9.95 -10.70 -2.79
N PHE A 166 9.09 -11.55 -2.21
CA PHE A 166 8.81 -12.88 -2.75
C PHE A 166 8.06 -12.83 -4.08
N ALA A 167 7.08 -11.94 -4.26
CA ALA A 167 6.40 -11.78 -5.55
C ALA A 167 7.38 -11.37 -6.67
N ILE A 168 8.32 -10.48 -6.35
CA ILE A 168 9.41 -10.10 -7.25
C ILE A 168 10.31 -11.29 -7.57
N TYR A 169 10.75 -12.03 -6.54
CA TYR A 169 11.63 -13.18 -6.71
C TYR A 169 11.01 -14.25 -7.60
N GLU A 170 9.72 -14.58 -7.38
CA GLU A 170 8.97 -15.51 -8.21
C GLU A 170 8.79 -15.00 -9.65
N SER A 171 8.64 -13.69 -9.85
CA SER A 171 8.50 -13.10 -11.20
C SER A 171 9.81 -13.07 -12.00
N LEU A 172 10.95 -13.10 -11.31
CA LEU A 172 12.29 -12.93 -11.89
C LEU A 172 12.63 -13.94 -13.01
N PRO A 173 12.42 -15.27 -12.84
CA PRO A 173 12.69 -16.22 -13.91
C PRO A 173 11.83 -15.96 -15.15
N TYR A 174 10.58 -15.50 -14.98
CA TYR A 174 9.70 -15.19 -16.10
C TYR A 174 10.17 -13.95 -16.88
N PHE A 175 10.66 -12.92 -16.18
CA PHE A 175 11.28 -11.77 -16.85
C PHE A 175 12.59 -12.13 -17.56
N GLU A 176 13.36 -13.09 -17.04
CA GLU A 176 14.58 -13.58 -17.68
C GLU A 176 14.29 -14.44 -18.92
N SER A 177 13.18 -15.21 -18.91
CA SER A 177 12.80 -16.10 -20.03
C SER A 177 12.05 -15.38 -21.16
N PHE A 178 11.11 -14.49 -20.83
CA PHE A 178 10.26 -13.83 -21.83
C PHE A 178 10.89 -12.54 -22.40
N GLY A 179 11.90 -11.97 -21.74
CA GLY A 179 12.56 -10.74 -22.19
C GLY A 179 11.67 -9.48 -22.14
N THR A 180 10.51 -9.55 -21.47
CA THR A 180 9.55 -8.45 -21.32
C THR A 180 10.25 -7.25 -20.66
N TYR A 181 10.23 -6.10 -21.35
CA TYR A 181 10.92 -4.84 -20.99
C TYR A 181 12.45 -4.80 -21.16
N SER A 182 13.07 -5.77 -21.85
CA SER A 182 14.49 -5.69 -22.21
C SER A 182 14.68 -4.85 -23.47
N THR A 183 15.00 -3.56 -23.31
CA THR A 183 15.39 -2.68 -24.42
C THR A 183 16.90 -2.73 -24.62
N LYS A 184 17.34 -3.30 -25.75
CA LYS A 184 18.73 -3.14 -26.22
C LYS A 184 18.85 -1.74 -26.84
N LEU A 185 19.38 -0.76 -26.11
CA LEU A 185 19.71 0.55 -26.69
C LEU A 185 21.01 0.47 -27.50
N PRO A 186 21.07 1.02 -28.73
CA PRO A 186 22.32 1.13 -29.49
C PRO A 186 23.19 2.30 -28.98
N PHE A 187 24.51 2.13 -29.13
CA PHE A 187 25.65 2.98 -28.72
C PHE A 187 25.45 4.51 -28.89
N PRO A 188 26.11 5.37 -28.05
CA PRO A 188 27.48 5.21 -27.53
C PRO A 188 27.61 5.04 -26.01
N VAL A 189 26.50 5.04 -25.26
CA VAL A 189 26.51 4.66 -23.83
C VAL A 189 25.84 3.29 -23.73
N ALA A 190 26.63 2.23 -23.90
CA ALA A 190 26.18 0.84 -23.90
C ALA A 190 25.77 0.34 -22.49
N LEU A 191 24.84 1.03 -21.84
CA LEU A 191 24.13 0.53 -20.66
C LEU A 191 22.95 -0.29 -21.16
N SER A 192 23.17 -1.58 -21.40
CA SER A 192 22.07 -2.55 -21.54
C SER A 192 21.44 -2.74 -20.16
N ILE A 193 20.51 -1.85 -19.78
CA ILE A 193 19.80 -1.98 -18.51
C ILE A 193 18.81 -3.14 -18.64
N TYR A 194 19.27 -4.35 -18.35
CA TYR A 194 18.40 -5.53 -18.31
C TYR A 194 17.41 -5.35 -17.16
N PHE A 195 16.11 -5.39 -17.47
CA PHE A 195 15.03 -5.18 -16.50
C PHE A 195 15.17 -6.07 -15.23
N PRO A 196 15.56 -7.35 -15.32
CA PRO A 196 15.88 -8.17 -14.13
C PRO A 196 16.98 -7.62 -13.21
N TYR A 197 17.99 -6.89 -13.72
CA TYR A 197 18.99 -6.26 -12.85
C TYR A 197 18.40 -5.08 -12.07
N ILE A 198 17.51 -4.29 -12.68
CA ILE A 198 16.76 -3.25 -11.98
C ILE A 198 15.93 -3.89 -10.86
N LEU A 199 15.26 -5.00 -11.15
CA LEU A 199 14.40 -5.69 -10.20
C LEU A 199 15.20 -6.30 -9.03
N LYS A 200 16.39 -6.85 -9.30
CA LYS A 200 17.35 -7.32 -8.27
C LYS A 200 17.86 -6.17 -7.39
N LEU A 201 18.19 -5.02 -7.98
CA LEU A 201 18.58 -3.82 -7.24
C LEU A 201 17.43 -3.30 -6.36
N TYR A 202 16.21 -3.29 -6.92
CA TYR A 202 15.00 -2.89 -6.20
C TYR A 202 14.70 -3.83 -5.02
N LEU A 203 14.90 -5.13 -5.19
CA LEU A 203 14.80 -6.11 -4.10
C LEU A 203 15.76 -5.76 -2.95
N ALA A 204 17.03 -5.46 -3.25
CA ALA A 204 17.99 -5.03 -2.23
C ALA A 204 17.56 -3.74 -1.53
N MET A 205 17.05 -2.76 -2.29
CA MET A 205 16.54 -1.50 -1.76
C MET A 205 15.35 -1.69 -0.81
N LEU A 206 14.44 -2.62 -1.11
CA LEU A 206 13.29 -2.94 -0.26
C LEU A 206 13.70 -3.41 1.14
N PHE A 207 14.66 -4.32 1.24
CA PHE A 207 15.14 -4.83 2.52
C PHE A 207 15.84 -3.75 3.35
N VAL A 208 16.67 -2.92 2.70
CA VAL A 208 17.32 -1.78 3.35
C VAL A 208 16.27 -0.80 3.87
N GLY A 209 15.29 -0.44 3.02
CA GLY A 209 14.17 0.43 3.41
C GLY A 209 13.36 -0.14 4.57
N MET A 210 12.98 -1.41 4.52
CA MET A 210 12.25 -2.11 5.59
C MET A 210 12.97 -1.99 6.93
N PHE A 211 14.28 -2.21 6.96
CA PHE A 211 15.07 -2.12 8.19
C PHE A 211 15.02 -0.72 8.80
N PHE A 212 15.30 0.31 8.00
CA PHE A 212 15.26 1.70 8.47
C PHE A 212 13.86 2.12 8.94
N ILE A 213 12.82 1.76 8.18
CA ILE A 213 11.44 2.14 8.46
C ILE A 213 10.92 1.45 9.72
N THR A 214 11.20 0.16 9.88
CA THR A 214 10.78 -0.60 11.07
C THR A 214 11.50 -0.10 12.33
N ARG A 215 12.80 0.18 12.24
CA ARG A 215 13.58 0.78 13.34
C ARG A 215 13.00 2.14 13.75
N TYR A 216 12.69 2.98 12.77
CA TYR A 216 12.11 4.29 12.98
C TYR A 216 10.69 4.20 13.60
N LEU A 217 9.81 3.34 13.07
CA LEU A 217 8.46 3.08 13.62
C LEU A 217 8.52 2.65 15.10
N CYS A 218 9.43 1.73 15.43
CA CYS A 218 9.64 1.29 16.81
C CYS A 218 10.17 2.40 17.71
N SER A 219 11.08 3.23 17.21
CA SER A 219 11.64 4.37 17.96
C SER A 219 10.55 5.40 18.28
N GLU A 220 9.68 5.70 17.32
CA GLU A 220 8.63 6.70 17.47
C GLU A 220 7.50 6.22 18.40
N ARG A 221 7.12 4.94 18.33
CA ARG A 221 6.21 4.33 19.31
C ARG A 221 6.75 4.45 20.74
N LYS A 222 8.06 4.22 20.93
CA LYS A 222 8.70 4.39 22.26
C LYS A 222 8.67 5.85 22.72
N ALA A 223 8.86 6.81 21.82
CA ALA A 223 8.79 8.23 22.15
C ALA A 223 7.37 8.65 22.59
N HIS A 224 6.33 8.22 21.87
CA HIS A 224 4.95 8.55 22.21
C HIS A 224 4.46 7.85 23.50
N LEU A 225 4.77 6.57 23.69
CA LEU A 225 4.38 5.85 24.92
C LEU A 225 5.21 6.28 26.13
N GLY A 226 6.50 6.61 25.94
CA GLY A 226 7.35 7.15 26.99
C GLY A 226 6.92 8.54 27.46
N ALA A 227 6.50 9.41 26.53
CA ALA A 227 5.94 10.71 26.87
C ALA A 227 4.61 10.60 27.63
N SER A 228 3.74 9.65 27.25
CA SER A 228 2.48 9.38 27.95
C SER A 228 2.71 8.86 29.39
N TYR A 229 3.68 7.96 29.58
CA TYR A 229 4.02 7.42 30.89
C TYR A 229 4.62 8.47 31.84
N ILE A 230 5.46 9.38 31.33
CA ILE A 230 6.03 10.48 32.12
C ILE A 230 4.96 11.51 32.51
N LYS A 231 3.95 11.72 31.67
CA LYS A 231 2.84 12.65 31.93
C LYS A 231 1.87 12.11 32.98
N GLU A 232 1.63 10.79 32.98
CA GLU A 232 0.80 10.10 33.97
C GLU A 232 1.46 10.06 35.36
N LYS A 233 2.79 9.97 35.44
CA LYS A 233 3.53 9.99 36.71
C LYS A 233 3.70 11.39 37.34
N ARG A 234 3.32 12.44 36.61
CA ARG A 234 3.43 13.86 37.04
C ARG A 234 2.05 14.49 37.29
N SER A 235 0.98 13.72 37.10
CA SER A 235 -0.41 14.00 37.50
C SER A 235 -0.70 13.38 38.86
#